data_AF-A0A841EJ03-F1
#
_entry.id   AF-A0A841EJ03-F1
#
_cell.length_a   1.000
_cell.length_b   1.000
_cell.length_c   1.000
_cell.angle_alpha   90.00
_cell.angle_beta   90.00
_cell.angle_gamma   90.00
#
_symmetry.space_group_name_H-M   'P 1'
#
loop_
_entity.id
_entity.type
_entity.pdbx_description
1 polymer ?
#
loop_
_entity_poly.entity_id
_entity_poly.type
_entity_poly.pdbx_seq_one_letter_code
_entity_poly.pdbx_strand_id
1 'polypeptide(L)'
;MNKWKTAFWVCLTTLIIILIVGFYTILDQSASLTYMRDGYKDTENDLDNLTKLINETDLTKAQIKESLKRHEHFGNMNFQSDTISLYRVNLIFNNNNKLSRIAKQW
;
A
#
# COMPACT_ATOMS: atom_id res chain seq x y z
N MET A 1 8.70 26.54 52.88
CA MET A 1 7.86 25.99 51.78
C MET A 1 7.75 24.48 51.96
N ASN A 2 6.54 23.90 51.95
CA ASN A 2 6.36 22.47 52.24
C ASN A 2 6.86 21.61 51.05
N LYS A 3 7.92 20.83 51.27
CA LYS A 3 8.60 20.03 50.23
C LYS A 3 7.63 19.06 49.51
N TRP A 4 6.68 18.49 50.25
CA TRP A 4 5.65 17.61 49.70
C TRP A 4 4.67 18.33 48.79
N LYS A 5 4.31 19.57 49.12
CA LYS A 5 3.43 20.39 48.29
C LYS A 5 4.11 20.71 46.95
N THR A 6 5.40 21.06 46.97
CA THR A 6 6.15 21.34 45.74
C THR A 6 6.30 20.10 44.86
N ALA A 7 6.64 18.94 45.44
CA ALA A 7 6.73 17.68 44.70
C ALA A 7 5.40 17.30 44.03
N PHE A 8 4.27 17.47 44.73
CA PHE A 8 2.94 17.24 44.18
C PHE A 8 2.66 18.08 42.93
N TRP A 9 2.95 19.39 42.99
CA TRP A 9 2.73 20.28 41.84
C TRP A 9 3.64 19.97 40.66
N VAL A 10 4.88 19.54 40.89
CA VAL A 10 5.80 19.10 39.82
C VAL A 10 5.27 17.83 39.15
N CYS A 11 4.83 16.84 39.91
CA CYS A 11 4.24 15.62 39.35
C CYS A 11 2.95 15.93 38.58
N LEU A 12 2.08 16.78 39.13
CA LEU A 12 0.81 17.14 38.51
C LEU A 12 1.01 17.89 37.19
N THR A 13 1.93 18.86 37.16
CA THR A 13 2.23 19.61 35.93
C THR A 13 2.85 18.71 34.86
N THR A 14 3.77 17.82 35.26
CA THR A 14 4.35 16.81 34.36
C THR A 14 3.27 15.88 33.79
N LEU A 15 2.34 15.41 34.62
CA LEU A 15 1.23 14.57 34.19
C LEU A 15 0.35 15.30 33.18
N ILE A 16 0.00 16.57 33.43
CA ILE A 16 -0.80 17.39 32.52
C ILE A 16 -0.09 17.55 31.17
N ILE A 17 1.21 17.82 31.17
CA ILE A 17 2.00 17.93 29.93
C ILE A 17 1.97 16.62 29.14
N ILE A 18 2.17 15.48 29.82
CA ILE A 18 2.12 14.16 29.18
C ILE A 18 0.74 13.89 28.56
N LEU A 19 -0.35 14.25 29.25
CA LEU A 19 -1.70 14.08 28.72
C LEU A 19 -1.94 14.93 27.47
N ILE A 20 -1.50 16.20 27.47
CA ILE A 20 -1.66 17.11 26.34
C ILE A 20 -0.85 16.61 25.13
N VAL A 21 0.42 16.27 25.34
CA VAL A 21 1.29 15.76 24.27
C VAL A 21 0.76 14.43 23.75
N GLY A 22 0.37 13.51 24.64
CA GLY A 22 -0.23 12.23 24.26
C GLY A 22 -1.48 12.41 23.40
N PHE A 23 -2.40 13.27 23.83
CA PHE A 23 -3.61 13.57 23.07
C PHE A 23 -3.29 14.15 21.68
N TYR A 24 -2.36 15.10 21.60
CA TYR A 24 -1.90 15.66 20.32
C TYR A 24 -1.32 14.58 19.40
N THR A 25 -0.46 13.69 19.92
CA THR A 25 0.14 12.62 19.11
C THR A 25 -0.88 11.61 18.59
N ILE A 26 -1.96 11.34 19.34
CA ILE A 26 -3.05 10.46 18.89
C ILE A 26 -3.81 11.11 17.73
N LEU A 27 -4.12 12.40 17.83
CA LEU A 27 -4.78 13.14 16.76
C LEU A 27 -3.94 13.16 15.49
N ASP A 28 -2.65 13.48 15.60
CA ASP A 28 -1.73 13.53 14.46
C ASP A 28 -1.61 12.16 13.76
N GLN A 29 -1.41 11.10 14.54
CA GLN A 29 -1.36 9.73 14.01
C GLN A 29 -2.67 9.33 13.32
N SER A 30 -3.82 9.72 13.87
CA SER A 30 -5.12 9.42 13.27
C SER A 30 -5.31 10.10 11.90
N ALA A 31 -4.83 11.35 11.76
CA ALA A 31 -4.85 12.07 10.50
C ALA A 31 -3.91 11.42 9.49
N SER A 32 -2.67 11.12 9.89
CA SER A 32 -1.69 10.43 9.03
C SER A 32 -2.21 9.08 8.54
N LEU A 33 -2.82 8.29 9.42
CA LEU A 33 -3.40 7.00 9.05
C LEU A 33 -4.54 7.16 8.05
N THR A 34 -5.35 8.20 8.21
CA THR A 34 -6.45 8.51 7.28
C THR A 34 -5.91 8.86 5.89
N TYR A 35 -4.93 9.76 5.80
CA TYR A 35 -4.32 10.13 4.52
C TYR A 35 -3.65 8.93 3.83
N MET A 36 -2.94 8.09 4.60
CA MET A 36 -2.36 6.87 4.05
C MET A 36 -3.42 5.93 3.51
N ARG A 37 -4.50 5.71 4.28
CA ARG A 37 -5.61 4.85 3.86
C ARG A 37 -6.27 5.36 2.59
N ASP A 38 -6.54 6.65 2.52
CA ASP A 38 -7.21 7.26 1.38
C ASP A 38 -6.30 7.21 0.13
N GLY A 39 -5.00 7.50 0.27
CA GLY A 39 -4.04 7.33 -0.83
C GLY A 39 -3.90 5.88 -1.32
N TYR A 40 -3.97 4.90 -0.42
CA TYR A 40 -4.02 3.49 -0.80
C TYR A 40 -5.30 3.13 -1.56
N LYS A 41 -6.45 3.65 -1.10
CA LYS A 41 -7.74 3.43 -1.77
C LYS A 41 -7.75 4.03 -3.18
N ASP A 42 -7.19 5.23 -3.35
CA ASP A 42 -7.09 5.87 -4.67
C ASP A 42 -6.19 5.05 -5.61
N THR A 43 -5.01 4.61 -5.12
CA THR A 43 -4.10 3.73 -5.87
C THR A 43 -4.79 2.42 -6.26
N GLU A 44 -5.58 1.84 -5.35
CA GLU A 44 -6.33 0.62 -5.59
C GLU A 44 -7.41 0.81 -6.66
N ASN A 45 -8.11 1.95 -6.63
CA ASN A 45 -9.13 2.30 -7.62
C ASN A 45 -8.51 2.51 -9.01
N ASP A 46 -7.37 3.20 -9.09
CA ASP A 46 -6.62 3.38 -10.34
C ASP A 46 -6.15 2.03 -10.90
N LEU A 47 -5.67 1.15 -10.04
CA LEU A 47 -5.25 -0.19 -10.44
C LEU A 47 -6.42 -1.04 -10.94
N ASP A 48 -7.59 -0.95 -10.32
CA ASP A 48 -8.81 -1.62 -10.78
C ASP A 48 -9.27 -1.08 -12.14
N ASN A 49 -9.20 0.23 -12.35
CA ASN A 49 -9.50 0.86 -13.63
C ASN A 49 -8.50 0.43 -14.73
N LEU A 50 -7.21 0.41 -14.43
CA LEU A 50 -6.19 -0.09 -15.35
C LEU A 50 -6.40 -1.57 -15.66
N THR A 51 -6.77 -2.37 -14.66
CA THR A 51 -7.12 -3.79 -14.85
C THR A 51 -8.28 -3.94 -15.84
N LYS A 52 -9.35 -3.16 -15.69
CA LYS A 52 -10.50 -3.17 -16.60
C LYS A 52 -10.10 -2.79 -18.02
N LEU A 53 -9.38 -1.68 -18.18
CA LEU A 53 -8.92 -1.20 -19.49
C LEU A 53 -7.97 -2.19 -20.17
N ILE A 54 -7.11 -2.84 -19.38
CA ILE A 54 -6.20 -3.86 -19.89
C ILE A 54 -6.96 -5.14 -20.27
N ASN A 55 -7.96 -5.57 -19.50
CA ASN A 55 -8.79 -6.72 -19.88
C ASN A 55 -9.59 -6.46 -21.18
N GLU A 56 -9.88 -5.21 -21.50
CA GLU A 56 -10.51 -4.80 -22.76
C GLU A 56 -9.52 -4.73 -23.95
N THR A 57 -8.21 -4.83 -23.70
CA THR A 57 -7.17 -4.81 -24.73
C THR A 57 -6.57 -6.20 -24.98
N ASP A 58 -6.31 -6.51 -26.25
CA ASP A 58 -5.84 -7.83 -26.69
C ASP A 58 -4.31 -7.98 -26.55
N LEU A 59 -3.80 -7.90 -25.32
CA LEU A 59 -2.37 -7.99 -25.04
C LEU A 59 -1.90 -9.44 -24.94
N THR A 60 -0.87 -9.79 -25.70
CA THR A 60 -0.24 -11.12 -25.64
C THR A 60 0.85 -11.18 -24.57
N LYS A 61 1.08 -12.38 -24.02
CA LYS A 61 2.16 -12.65 -23.06
C LYS A 61 3.55 -12.25 -23.59
N ALA A 62 3.77 -12.38 -24.90
CA ALA A 62 5.03 -11.98 -25.54
C ALA A 62 5.25 -10.45 -25.47
N GLN A 63 4.22 -9.66 -25.77
CA GLN A 63 4.29 -8.20 -25.68
C GLN A 63 4.52 -7.74 -24.23
N ILE A 64 3.87 -8.40 -23.27
CA ILE A 64 4.07 -8.12 -21.84
C ILE A 64 5.50 -8.47 -21.40
N LYS A 65 6.02 -9.62 -21.85
CA LYS A 65 7.41 -10.02 -21.56
C LYS A 65 8.42 -9.02 -22.12
N GLU A 66 8.24 -8.52 -23.34
CA GLU A 66 9.11 -7.51 -23.95
C GLU A 66 9.10 -6.20 -23.15
N SER A 67 7.92 -5.73 -22.71
CA SER A 67 7.78 -4.53 -21.89
C SER A 67 8.47 -4.67 -20.52
N LEU A 68 8.39 -5.86 -19.91
CA LEU A 68 8.95 -6.13 -18.58
C LEU A 68 10.46 -6.41 -18.57
N LYS A 69 11.14 -6.49 -19.72
CA LYS A 69 12.59 -6.80 -19.78
C LYS A 69 13.47 -5.89 -18.93
N ARG A 70 13.06 -4.64 -18.72
CA ARG A 70 13.79 -3.65 -17.90
C ARG A 70 13.30 -3.57 -16.45
N HIS A 71 12.34 -4.40 -16.06
CA HIS A 71 11.80 -4.43 -14.71
C HIS A 71 12.82 -5.06 -13.75
N GLU A 72 13.00 -4.44 -12.58
CA GLU A 72 14.02 -4.82 -11.58
C GLU A 72 13.96 -6.31 -11.19
N HIS A 73 12.75 -6.86 -11.10
CA HIS A 73 12.52 -8.27 -10.74
C HIS A 73 12.25 -9.21 -11.92
N PHE A 74 12.54 -8.82 -13.16
CA PHE A 74 12.24 -9.64 -14.34
C PHE A 74 12.77 -11.07 -14.25
N GLY A 75 13.98 -11.26 -13.71
CA GLY A 75 14.61 -12.57 -13.56
C GLY A 75 13.87 -13.54 -12.63
N ASN A 76 13.03 -13.02 -11.72
CA ASN A 76 12.26 -13.82 -10.76
C ASN A 76 10.84 -14.13 -11.26
N MET A 77 10.44 -13.57 -12.41
CA MET A 77 9.09 -13.77 -12.95
C MET A 77 8.99 -15.08 -13.73
N ASN A 78 7.95 -15.86 -13.45
CA ASN A 78 7.68 -17.10 -14.16
C ASN A 78 6.79 -16.86 -15.40
N PHE A 79 7.41 -16.67 -16.56
CA PHE A 79 6.69 -16.51 -17.85
C PHE A 79 6.15 -17.83 -18.43
N GLN A 80 6.55 -18.98 -17.89
CA GLN A 80 6.08 -20.30 -18.33
C GLN A 80 4.71 -20.65 -17.73
N SER A 81 4.39 -20.04 -16.59
CA SER A 81 3.09 -20.18 -15.91
C SER A 81 1.97 -19.45 -16.65
N ASP A 82 0.73 -19.89 -16.47
CA ASP A 82 -0.48 -19.14 -16.86
C ASP A 82 -0.65 -17.83 -16.07
N THR A 83 0.07 -17.69 -14.96
CA THR A 83 0.06 -16.53 -14.08
C THR A 83 1.47 -15.96 -13.91
N ILE A 84 1.66 -14.69 -14.25
CA ILE A 84 2.90 -13.94 -14.00
C ILE A 84 2.67 -13.02 -12.80
N SER A 85 3.38 -13.28 -11.71
CA SER A 85 3.36 -12.43 -10.52
C SER A 85 4.34 -11.26 -10.65
N LEU A 86 3.82 -10.05 -10.54
CA LEU A 86 4.59 -8.85 -10.20
C LEU A 86 4.55 -8.66 -8.68
N TYR A 87 5.13 -7.57 -8.18
CA TYR A 87 5.22 -7.35 -6.74
C TYR A 87 3.86 -7.26 -6.04
N ARG A 88 2.86 -6.62 -6.65
CA ARG A 88 1.52 -6.39 -6.04
C ARG A 88 0.36 -7.04 -6.79
N VAL A 89 0.61 -7.52 -7.99
CA VAL A 89 -0.44 -7.99 -8.91
C VAL A 89 0.00 -9.23 -9.67
N ASN A 90 -0.97 -10.07 -9.98
CA ASN A 90 -0.86 -11.24 -10.82
C ASN A 90 -1.51 -10.93 -12.17
N LEU A 91 -0.77 -11.18 -13.24
CA LEU A 91 -1.27 -11.19 -14.61
C LEU A 91 -1.65 -12.62 -14.98
N ILE A 92 -2.93 -12.88 -15.21
CA ILE A 92 -3.48 -14.21 -15.52
C ILE A 92 -3.81 -14.26 -17.00
N PHE A 93 -3.27 -15.26 -17.68
CA PHE A 93 -3.39 -15.46 -19.12
C PHE A 93 -4.33 -16.62 -19.44
N ASN A 94 -5.08 -16.49 -20.53
CA ASN A 94 -5.90 -17.59 -21.04
C ASN A 94 -5.06 -18.58 -21.87
N ASN A 95 -5.68 -19.67 -22.30
CA ASN A 95 -5.05 -20.73 -23.11
C ASN A 95 -4.42 -20.23 -24.42
N ASN A 96 -4.84 -19.06 -24.92
CA ASN A 96 -4.30 -18.44 -26.13
C ASN A 96 -3.11 -17.51 -25.83
N ASN A 97 -2.53 -17.57 -24.62
CA ASN A 97 -1.47 -16.67 -24.13
C ASN A 97 -1.83 -15.18 -24.20
N LYS A 98 -3.12 -14.85 -24.16
CA LYS A 98 -3.61 -13.48 -24.07
C LYS A 98 -3.93 -13.15 -22.62
N LEU A 99 -3.65 -11.92 -22.22
CA LEU A 99 -3.95 -11.45 -20.88
C LEU A 99 -5.47 -11.49 -20.69
N SER A 100 -5.91 -12.21 -19.68
CA SER A 100 -7.33 -12.44 -19.41
C SER A 100 -7.81 -11.71 -18.18
N ARG A 101 -6.96 -11.57 -17.17
CA ARG A 101 -7.31 -10.95 -15.89
C ARG A 101 -6.06 -10.43 -15.19
N ILE A 102 -6.17 -9.29 -14.52
CA ILE A 102 -5.22 -8.87 -13.49
C ILE A 102 -5.89 -9.05 -12.12
N ALA A 103 -5.16 -9.61 -11.16
CA ALA A 103 -5.63 -9.83 -9.80
C ALA A 103 -4.62 -9.28 -8.79
N LYS A 104 -5.09 -8.70 -7.69
CA LYS A 104 -4.21 -8.25 -6.59
C LYS A 104 -3.64 -9.45 -5.84
N GLN A 105 -2.40 -9.33 -5.33
CA GLN A 105 -1.82 -10.34 -4.45
C GLN A 105 -2.21 -10.17 -2.97
N TRP A 106 -2.95 -9.11 -2.61
CA TRP A 106 -3.53 -8.86 -1.29
C TRP A 106 -4.70 -7.87 -1.36
#